data_AF-A0A445ICX6-F1
#
_entry.id   AF-A0A445ICX6-F1
#
_cell.length_a   1.000
_cell.length_b   1.000
_cell.length_c   1.000
_cell.angle_alpha   90.00
_cell.angle_beta   90.00
_cell.angle_gamma   90.00
#
_symmetry.space_group_name_H-M   'P 1'
#
loop_
_entity.id
_entity.type
_entity.pdbx_description
1 polymer ?
#
loop_
_entity_poly.entity_id
_entity_poly.type
_entity_poly.pdbx_seq_one_letter_code
_entity_poly.pdbx_strand_id
1 'polypeptide(L)'
;MEFQFQPKLNHLLCLFILILSSVHAQATSFRYCADVNYAVKVSGIQITPDPVVRSRPATFKISAATGETIYGGKWLTTVAYFGFVVHTEIHDFCEEISCPVATGSFVASHTQKLPAFAPPGTYTVEMTLKNEKNEPLTCISFKFKIVFGSFVPDI
;
A
#
# COMPACT_ATOMS: atom_id res chain seq x y z
N MET A 1 -52.30 -8.46 24.63
CA MET A 1 -52.12 -9.09 23.31
C MET A 1 -50.65 -9.33 23.14
N GLU A 2 -50.24 -10.59 23.28
CA GLU A 2 -48.88 -11.08 23.13
C GLU A 2 -48.47 -10.95 21.65
N PHE A 3 -47.53 -10.08 21.32
CA PHE A 3 -46.94 -10.03 19.99
C PHE A 3 -45.72 -10.96 19.96
N GLN A 4 -45.94 -12.18 19.47
CA GLN A 4 -44.89 -13.15 19.15
C GLN A 4 -43.96 -12.60 18.06
N PHE A 5 -42.81 -12.05 18.46
CA PHE A 5 -41.78 -11.53 17.57
C PHE A 5 -41.04 -12.71 16.89
N GLN A 6 -41.35 -12.94 15.63
CA GLN A 6 -40.85 -14.07 14.83
C GLN A 6 -39.33 -14.01 14.61
N PRO A 7 -38.57 -15.11 14.81
CA PRO A 7 -37.09 -15.16 14.77
C PRO A 7 -36.47 -15.05 13.37
N LYS A 8 -37.27 -14.83 12.31
CA LYS A 8 -36.78 -14.81 10.92
C LYS A 8 -36.08 -13.51 10.52
N LEU A 9 -36.25 -12.43 11.28
CA LEU A 9 -35.63 -11.13 10.99
C LEU A 9 -34.13 -11.10 11.35
N ASN A 10 -33.71 -11.87 12.35
CA ASN A 10 -32.32 -11.90 12.81
C ASN A 10 -31.38 -12.65 11.83
N HIS A 11 -31.89 -13.69 11.17
CA HIS A 11 -31.12 -14.41 10.15
C HIS A 11 -30.85 -13.58 8.89
N LEU A 12 -31.81 -12.74 8.49
CA LEU A 12 -31.66 -11.86 7.33
C LEU A 12 -30.62 -10.75 7.59
N LEU A 13 -30.56 -10.25 8.83
CA LEU A 13 -29.58 -9.24 9.26
C LEU A 13 -28.15 -9.83 9.29
N CYS A 14 -27.96 -11.06 9.76
CA CYS A 14 -26.66 -11.74 9.73
C CYS A 14 -26.15 -12.01 8.29
N LEU A 15 -27.05 -12.37 7.37
CA LEU A 15 -26.71 -12.54 5.95
C LEU A 15 -26.27 -11.23 5.30
N PHE A 16 -26.88 -10.10 5.69
CA PHE A 16 -26.49 -8.77 5.21
C PHE A 16 -25.15 -8.31 5.80
N ILE A 17 -24.80 -8.68 7.04
CA ILE A 17 -23.48 -8.32 7.62
C ILE A 17 -22.33 -9.09 6.93
N LEU A 18 -22.55 -10.33 6.51
CA LEU A 18 -21.52 -11.16 5.87
C LEU A 18 -21.14 -10.69 4.46
N ILE A 19 -22.05 -10.02 3.72
CA ILE A 19 -21.80 -9.56 2.35
C ILE A 19 -21.03 -8.22 2.28
N LEU A 20 -21.00 -7.43 3.36
CA LEU A 20 -20.37 -6.10 3.40
C LEU A 20 -18.87 -6.16 3.71
N SER A 21 -18.38 -7.28 4.24
CA SER A 21 -16.99 -7.46 4.67
C SER A 21 -16.03 -7.97 3.59
N SER A 22 -16.49 -8.14 2.34
CA SER A 22 -15.65 -8.63 1.24
C SER A 22 -14.83 -7.50 0.60
N VAL A 23 -14.06 -6.74 1.39
CA VAL A 23 -13.02 -5.88 0.83
C VAL A 23 -11.93 -6.80 0.31
N HIS A 24 -12.01 -7.14 -0.98
CA HIS A 24 -11.02 -7.97 -1.64
C HIS A 24 -9.72 -7.17 -1.74
N ALA A 25 -8.85 -7.34 -0.76
CA ALA A 25 -7.49 -6.84 -0.79
C ALA A 25 -6.76 -7.48 -1.99
N GLN A 26 -6.67 -6.77 -3.11
CA GLN A 26 -5.88 -7.23 -4.25
C GLN A 26 -4.40 -7.05 -3.90
N ALA A 27 -3.64 -8.15 -4.01
CA ALA A 27 -2.19 -8.09 -3.90
C ALA A 27 -1.61 -7.48 -5.18
N THR A 28 -0.85 -6.41 -5.05
CA THR A 28 -0.19 -5.75 -6.18
C THR A 28 1.09 -6.53 -6.53
N SER A 29 1.25 -6.87 -7.81
CA SER A 29 2.48 -7.49 -8.30
C SER A 29 3.63 -6.48 -8.34
N PHE A 30 4.83 -6.94 -8.01
CA PHE A 30 6.05 -6.14 -8.02
C PHE A 30 7.22 -6.95 -8.58
N ARG A 31 8.30 -6.25 -8.91
CA ARG A 31 9.60 -6.81 -9.30
C ARG A 31 10.70 -6.12 -8.51
N TYR A 32 11.82 -6.80 -8.32
CA TYR A 32 13.04 -6.15 -7.84
C TYR A 32 13.68 -5.33 -8.98
N CYS A 33 14.35 -4.23 -8.63
CA CYS A 33 15.00 -3.36 -9.61
C CYS A 33 16.23 -4.00 -10.27
N ALA A 34 16.93 -4.86 -9.54
CA ALA A 34 18.09 -5.62 -10.01
C ALA A 34 18.04 -7.05 -9.47
N ASP A 35 18.73 -7.96 -10.17
CA ASP A 35 18.91 -9.36 -9.74
C ASP A 35 20.07 -9.46 -8.75
N VAL A 36 19.84 -8.95 -7.54
CA VAL A 36 20.81 -8.96 -6.45
C VAL A 36 20.16 -9.42 -5.15
N ASN A 37 20.97 -9.95 -4.24
CA ASN A 37 20.48 -10.44 -2.96
C ASN A 37 20.30 -9.28 -1.96
N TYR A 38 19.20 -8.52 -2.08
CA TYR A 38 18.83 -7.46 -1.13
C TYR A 38 18.68 -7.98 0.30
N ALA A 39 19.14 -7.22 1.30
CA ALA A 39 19.04 -7.59 2.72
C ALA A 39 17.57 -7.63 3.22
N VAL A 40 16.73 -6.74 2.66
CA VAL A 40 15.29 -6.68 2.94
C VAL A 40 14.52 -7.35 1.80
N LYS A 41 13.75 -8.39 2.15
CA LYS A 41 12.93 -9.18 1.24
C LYS A 41 11.47 -8.75 1.32
N VAL A 42 10.96 -8.16 0.25
CA VAL A 42 9.55 -7.82 0.10
C VAL A 42 8.77 -9.09 -0.25
N SER A 43 7.64 -9.29 0.43
CA SER A 43 6.73 -10.43 0.23
C SER A 43 5.39 -10.02 -0.36
N GLY A 44 5.00 -8.74 -0.23
CA GLY A 44 3.75 -8.27 -0.81
C GLY A 44 3.57 -6.76 -0.73
N ILE A 45 2.74 -6.25 -1.63
CA ILE A 45 2.27 -4.87 -1.66
C ILE A 45 0.76 -4.88 -1.68
N GLN A 46 0.15 -4.09 -0.80
CA GLN A 46 -1.29 -3.87 -0.76
C GLN A 46 -1.57 -2.38 -0.90
N ILE A 47 -2.47 -2.03 -1.82
CA ILE A 47 -2.88 -0.65 -2.09
C ILE A 47 -4.37 -0.54 -1.76
N THR A 48 -4.77 0.51 -1.06
CA THR A 48 -6.17 0.70 -0.67
C THR A 48 -6.56 2.18 -0.73
N PRO A 49 -7.60 2.56 -1.50
CA PRO A 49 -8.31 1.72 -2.46
C PRO A 49 -7.45 1.37 -3.68
N ASP A 50 -7.73 0.25 -4.34
CA ASP A 50 -7.18 -0.12 -5.64
C ASP A 50 -8.33 -0.36 -6.63
N PRO A 51 -8.52 0.47 -7.67
CA PRO A 51 -7.66 1.59 -8.08
C PRO A 51 -7.73 2.79 -7.13
N VAL A 52 -6.63 3.54 -7.07
CA VAL A 52 -6.52 4.74 -6.23
C VAL A 52 -7.40 5.87 -6.76
N VAL A 53 -8.13 6.51 -5.85
CA VAL A 53 -8.99 7.65 -6.18
C VAL A 53 -8.27 8.95 -5.90
N ARG A 54 -8.18 9.84 -6.90
CA ARG A 54 -7.57 11.17 -6.75
C ARG A 54 -8.20 11.97 -5.63
N SER A 55 -7.40 12.81 -4.97
CA SER A 55 -7.84 13.70 -3.89
C SER A 55 -8.46 12.99 -2.67
N ARG A 56 -8.48 11.66 -2.66
CA ARG A 56 -8.85 10.84 -1.50
C ARG A 56 -7.56 10.20 -0.95
N PRO A 57 -7.51 9.89 0.36
CA PRO A 57 -6.38 9.16 0.93
C PRO A 57 -6.22 7.78 0.27
N ALA A 58 -4.98 7.40 0.01
CA ALA A 58 -4.59 6.09 -0.45
C ALA A 58 -3.49 5.55 0.47
N THR A 59 -3.67 4.33 0.95
CA THR A 59 -2.72 3.63 1.81
C THR A 59 -1.96 2.59 1.01
N PHE A 60 -0.63 2.64 1.11
CA PHE A 60 0.30 1.68 0.55
C PHE A 60 0.94 0.89 1.70
N LYS A 61 0.72 -0.41 1.73
CA LYS A 61 1.31 -1.32 2.71
C LYS A 61 2.30 -2.24 2.03
N ILE A 62 3.52 -2.29 2.54
CA ILE A 62 4.59 -3.15 2.05
C ILE A 62 4.96 -4.13 3.15
N SER A 63 4.72 -5.41 2.90
CA SER A 63 5.13 -6.50 3.78
C SER A 63 6.54 -6.94 3.38
N ALA A 64 7.45 -6.99 4.35
CA ALA A 64 8.84 -7.35 4.12
C ALA A 64 9.44 -8.12 5.30
N ALA A 65 10.63 -8.68 5.11
CA ALA A 65 11.41 -9.32 6.15
C ALA A 65 12.90 -8.98 5.99
N THR A 66 13.62 -8.93 7.11
CA THR A 66 15.06 -8.68 7.17
C THR A 66 15.76 -9.70 8.06
N GLY A 67 16.97 -10.10 7.66
CA GLY A 67 17.87 -10.93 8.48
C GLY A 67 18.73 -10.13 9.46
N GLU A 68 18.73 -8.80 9.34
CA GLU A 68 19.56 -7.89 10.11
C GLU A 68 18.74 -6.74 10.69
N THR A 69 19.16 -6.21 11.85
CA THR A 69 18.52 -5.07 12.49
C THR A 69 18.73 -3.80 11.66
N ILE A 70 17.66 -3.08 11.36
CA ILE A 70 17.70 -1.81 10.64
C ILE A 70 17.55 -0.68 11.66
N TYR A 71 18.61 0.09 11.87
CA TYR A 71 18.62 1.20 12.83
C TYR A 71 17.99 2.49 12.29
N GLY A 72 18.08 2.69 10.97
CA GLY A 72 17.63 3.90 10.30
C GLY A 72 17.78 3.80 8.79
N GLY A 73 17.13 4.70 8.07
CA GLY A 73 17.19 4.71 6.62
C GLY A 73 16.26 5.72 5.97
N LYS A 74 16.27 5.73 4.63
CA LYS A 74 15.41 6.59 3.82
C LYS A 74 14.73 5.79 2.72
N TRP A 75 13.45 6.02 2.52
CA TRP A 75 12.71 5.59 1.34
C TRP A 75 12.86 6.63 0.24
N LEU A 76 13.50 6.25 -0.86
CA LEU A 76 13.46 7.00 -2.12
C LEU A 76 12.35 6.41 -2.98
N THR A 77 11.33 7.21 -3.25
CA THR A 77 10.21 6.83 -4.11
C THR A 77 10.26 7.68 -5.37
N THR A 78 10.33 7.02 -6.52
CA THR A 78 10.26 7.65 -7.84
C THR A 78 8.99 7.20 -8.54
N VAL A 79 8.19 8.14 -9.00
CA VAL A 79 6.92 7.87 -9.68
C VAL A 79 7.04 8.30 -11.14
N ALA A 80 6.72 7.38 -12.04
CA ALA A 80 6.70 7.59 -13.48
C ALA A 80 5.30 7.41 -14.07
N TYR A 81 4.96 8.27 -15.02
CA TYR A 81 3.73 8.22 -15.80
C TYR A 81 4.08 8.25 -17.29
N PHE A 82 3.61 7.27 -18.05
CA PHE A 82 4.04 7.05 -19.45
C PHE A 82 5.56 7.03 -19.66
N GLY A 83 6.31 6.51 -18.68
CA GLY A 83 7.78 6.41 -18.74
C GLY A 83 8.54 7.68 -18.36
N PHE A 84 7.85 8.81 -18.13
CA PHE A 84 8.46 10.03 -17.64
C PHE A 84 8.37 10.10 -16.12
N VAL A 85 9.47 10.45 -15.45
CA VAL A 85 9.45 10.71 -14.01
C VAL A 85 8.65 11.98 -13.75
N VAL A 86 7.57 11.85 -12.99
CA VAL A 86 6.65 12.95 -12.65
C VAL A 86 6.79 13.39 -11.20
N HIS A 87 7.35 12.54 -10.34
CA HIS A 87 7.53 12.84 -8.93
C HIS A 87 8.66 12.02 -8.33
N THR A 88 9.37 12.62 -7.39
CA THR A 88 10.35 11.95 -6.54
C THR A 88 10.18 12.48 -5.14
N GLU A 89 10.14 11.60 -4.16
CA GLU A 89 10.05 11.93 -2.75
C GLU A 89 11.05 11.11 -1.94
N ILE A 90 11.50 11.70 -0.83
CA ILE A 90 12.41 11.06 0.12
C ILE A 90 11.74 11.18 1.48
N HIS A 91 11.45 10.04 2.09
CA HIS A 91 10.88 9.96 3.44
C HIS A 91 11.83 9.23 4.36
N ASP A 92 11.86 9.62 5.64
CA ASP A 92 12.59 8.88 6.65
C ASP A 92 11.89 7.54 6.88
N PHE A 93 12.66 6.45 6.87
CA PHE A 93 12.11 5.12 7.10
C PHE A 93 11.47 5.00 8.49
N CYS A 94 12.09 5.62 9.50
CA CYS A 94 11.70 5.51 10.89
C CYS A 94 10.52 6.40 11.28
N GLU A 95 10.07 7.29 10.37
CA GLU A 95 8.80 8.00 10.53
C GLU A 95 7.60 7.08 10.25
N GLU A 96 7.77 6.09 9.36
CA GLU A 96 6.72 5.15 8.96
C GLU A 96 6.69 3.86 9.81
N ILE A 97 7.81 3.51 10.43
CA ILE A 97 7.93 2.34 11.30
C ILE A 97 8.82 2.64 12.51
N SER A 98 8.50 2.03 13.66
CA SER A 98 9.32 2.19 14.86
C SER A 98 10.70 1.54 14.70
N CYS A 99 11.75 2.36 14.71
CA CYS A 99 13.14 1.92 14.70
C CYS A 99 13.69 1.72 16.13
N PRO A 100 14.64 0.78 16.33
CA PRO A 100 15.21 -0.12 15.32
C PRO A 100 14.24 -1.24 14.93
N VAL A 101 14.20 -1.57 13.64
CA VAL A 101 13.44 -2.73 13.15
C VAL A 101 14.27 -3.99 13.41
N ALA A 102 13.78 -4.85 14.28
CA ALA A 102 14.41 -6.13 14.60
C ALA A 102 14.37 -7.11 13.40
N THR A 103 15.15 -8.17 13.49
CA THR A 103 15.13 -9.27 12.52
C THR A 103 13.74 -9.92 12.46
N GLY A 104 13.35 -10.37 11.27
CA GLY A 104 12.04 -10.96 11.02
C GLY A 104 11.16 -10.11 10.11
N SER A 105 9.85 -10.35 10.16
CA SER A 105 8.86 -9.71 9.29
C SER A 105 8.37 -8.37 9.86
N PHE A 106 8.15 -7.41 8.98
CA PHE A 106 7.59 -6.10 9.29
C PHE A 106 6.68 -5.60 8.17
N VAL A 107 5.86 -4.59 8.47
CA VAL A 107 4.98 -3.93 7.51
C VAL A 107 5.24 -2.43 7.58
N ALA A 108 5.62 -1.82 6.46
CA ALA A 108 5.64 -0.36 6.30
C ALA A 108 4.32 0.09 5.69
N SER A 109 3.67 1.11 6.25
CA SER A 109 2.32 1.54 5.86
C SER A 109 2.23 3.05 5.74
N HIS A 110 2.24 3.56 4.52
CA HIS A 110 2.16 4.99 4.25
C HIS A 110 0.79 5.38 3.68
N THR A 111 0.16 6.42 4.23
CA THR A 111 -1.10 6.96 3.72
C THR A 111 -0.91 8.37 3.22
N GLN A 112 -1.23 8.60 1.94
CA GLN A 112 -1.13 9.92 1.34
C GLN A 112 -2.32 10.26 0.46
N LYS A 113 -2.60 11.57 0.36
CA LYS A 113 -3.61 12.10 -0.55
C LYS A 113 -2.94 12.50 -1.86
N LEU A 114 -3.25 11.78 -2.93
CA LEU A 114 -2.69 12.08 -4.24
C LEU A 114 -3.27 13.40 -4.81
N PRO A 115 -2.49 14.19 -5.56
CA PRO A 115 -2.92 15.48 -6.08
C PRO A 115 -4.15 15.38 -6.99
N ALA A 116 -5.02 16.38 -6.93
CA ALA A 116 -6.24 16.45 -7.75
C ALA A 116 -5.93 16.51 -9.26
N PHE A 117 -4.80 17.12 -9.62
CA PHE A 117 -4.36 17.31 -11.00
C PHE A 117 -3.65 16.08 -11.58
N ALA A 118 -3.30 15.06 -10.79
CA ALA A 118 -2.66 13.84 -11.29
C ALA A 118 -3.57 13.20 -12.34
N PRO A 119 -3.16 12.95 -13.59
CA PRO A 119 -4.01 12.33 -14.63
C PRO A 119 -4.50 10.91 -14.29
N PRO A 120 -5.60 10.41 -14.89
CA PRO A 120 -6.01 9.01 -14.75
C PRO A 120 -5.04 8.13 -15.51
N GLY A 121 -4.77 6.93 -14.99
CA GLY A 121 -3.97 5.95 -15.71
C GLY A 121 -3.07 5.15 -14.80
N THR A 122 -2.16 4.39 -15.42
CA THR A 122 -1.23 3.53 -14.70
C THR A 122 0.07 4.27 -14.43
N TYR A 123 0.45 4.30 -13.16
CA TYR A 123 1.70 4.86 -12.68
C TYR A 123 2.65 3.73 -12.32
N THR A 124 3.93 3.92 -12.59
CA THR A 124 4.98 3.01 -12.14
C THR A 124 5.69 3.66 -10.97
N VAL A 125 5.83 2.94 -9.88
CA VAL A 125 6.57 3.37 -8.69
C VAL A 125 7.83 2.53 -8.62
N GLU A 126 8.95 3.18 -8.35
CA GLU A 126 10.19 2.55 -7.92
C GLU A 126 10.49 3.03 -6.50
N MET A 127 10.59 2.10 -5.56
CA MET A 127 10.88 2.38 -4.16
C MET A 127 12.19 1.72 -3.77
N THR A 128 13.12 2.52 -3.24
CA THR A 128 14.40 2.04 -2.71
C THR A 128 14.51 2.40 -1.24
N LEU A 129 14.72 1.40 -0.38
CA LEU A 129 15.12 1.63 1.00
C LEU A 129 16.65 1.67 1.06
N LYS A 130 17.21 2.76 1.57
CA LYS A 130 18.64 2.87 1.85
C LYS A 130 18.88 2.96 3.34
N ASN A 131 19.95 2.35 3.83
CA ASN A 131 20.41 2.55 5.21
C ASN A 131 21.09 3.92 5.37
N GLU A 132 21.53 4.24 6.59
CA GLU A 132 22.24 5.49 6.92
C GLU A 132 23.56 5.67 6.15
N LYS A 133 24.15 4.59 5.62
CA LYS A 133 25.36 4.61 4.78
C LYS A 133 25.04 4.80 3.29
N ASN A 134 23.78 5.06 2.94
CA ASN A 134 23.26 5.13 1.57
C ASN A 134 23.33 3.81 0.78
N GLU A 135 23.51 2.67 1.45
CA GLU A 135 23.51 1.36 0.82
C GLU A 135 22.07 0.87 0.63
N PRO A 136 21.69 0.35 -0.56
CA PRO A 136 20.33 -0.11 -0.81
C PRO A 136 20.05 -1.43 -0.06
N LEU A 137 19.11 -1.38 0.88
CA LEU A 137 18.62 -2.56 1.59
C LEU A 137 17.58 -3.33 0.78
N THR A 138 16.77 -2.64 -0.02
CA THR A 138 15.86 -3.21 -1.01
C THR A 138 15.51 -2.20 -2.10
N CYS A 139 15.16 -2.68 -3.29
CA CYS A 139 14.60 -1.87 -4.36
C CYS A 139 13.52 -2.66 -5.09
N ILE A 140 12.30 -2.13 -5.12
CA ILE A 140 11.15 -2.73 -5.80
C ILE A 140 10.51 -1.75 -6.77
N SER A 141 9.92 -2.29 -7.83
CA SER A 141 9.11 -1.56 -8.79
C SER A 141 7.75 -2.23 -8.94
N PHE A 142 6.68 -1.44 -8.84
CA PHE A 142 5.30 -1.90 -8.98
C PHE A 142 4.46 -0.86 -9.70
N LYS A 143 3.22 -1.21 -10.03
CA LYS A 143 2.30 -0.33 -10.74
C LYS A 143 1.00 -0.19 -9.96
N PHE A 144 0.41 1.00 -10.02
CA PHE A 144 -0.93 1.25 -9.51
C PHE A 144 -1.71 2.12 -10.48
N LYS A 145 -3.04 2.08 -10.41
CA LYS A 145 -3.92 2.87 -11.28
C LYS A 145 -4.57 3.99 -10.49
N ILE A 146 -4.61 5.18 -11.09
CA ILE A 146 -5.37 6.33 -10.60
C ILE A 146 -6.65 6.49 -11.43
N VAL A 147 -7.79 6.70 -10.75
CA VAL A 147 -9.11 6.96 -11.34
C VAL A 147 -9.73 8.27 -10.81
N PHE A 148 -10.71 8.82 -11.54
CA PHE A 148 -11.48 9.96 -11.05
C PHE A 148 -12.47 9.51 -9.96
N GLY A 149 -12.68 10.35 -8.94
CA GLY A 149 -13.60 10.06 -7.84
C GLY A 149 -15.07 9.92 -8.23
N SER A 150 -15.47 10.42 -9.41
CA SER A 150 -16.84 10.29 -9.93
C SER A 150 -17.19 8.90 -10.48
N PHE A 151 -16.22 7.98 -10.58
CA PHE A 151 -16.46 6.60 -11.06
C PHE A 151 -16.54 5.56 -9.94
N VAL A 152 -16.49 5.98 -8.68
CA VAL A 152 -16.71 5.07 -7.55
C VAL A 152 -18.10 5.39 -6.99
N PRO A 153 -19.09 4.49 -7.10
CA PRO A 153 -20.34 4.69 -6.39
C PRO A 153 -19.99 4.78 -4.89
N ASP A 154 -20.33 5.92 -4.28
CA ASP A 154 -20.23 6.09 -2.84
C ASP A 154 -21.14 5.01 -2.21
N ILE A 155 -20.53 4.08 -1.50
CA ILE A 155 -21.23 3.01 -0.78
C ILE A 155 -21.51 3.45 0.65
#